data_AF-A0A257GGD6-F1
#
_entry.id   AF-A0A257GGD6-F1
#
_cell.length_a   1.000
_cell.length_b   1.000
_cell.length_c   1.000
_cell.angle_alpha   90.00
_cell.angle_beta   90.00
_cell.angle_gamma   90.00
#
_symmetry.space_group_name_H-M   'P 1'
#
loop_
_entity.id
_entity.type
_entity.pdbx_description
1 polymer ?
#
loop_
_entity_poly.entity_id
_entity_poly.type
_entity_poly.pdbx_seq_one_letter_code
_entity_poly.pdbx_strand_id
1 'polypeptide(L)'
;MFKDKDWHVQIGAAPTELDDLMAASGNSLPDDYLSFLSMSNGGEGPLSIDPLNLVLDDAAFVAETMRAGTFATFFPGLIVIGSNGAGEAIAFDFRRGEANGIVYFDVTNSDLSESIQPLAASFTELMSLVNPREA
;
A
#
# COMPACT_ATOMS: atom_id res chain seq x y z
N MET A 1 -2.03 -11.97 15.05
CA MET A 1 -1.14 -10.89 14.59
C MET A 1 -1.81 -9.52 14.66
N PHE A 2 -3.10 -9.35 14.30
CA PHE A 2 -3.77 -8.03 14.30
C PHE A 2 -4.59 -7.64 15.55
N LYS A 3 -4.88 -8.57 16.48
CA LYS A 3 -5.80 -8.28 17.61
C LYS A 3 -5.30 -7.15 18.51
N ASP A 4 -3.99 -6.96 18.55
CA ASP A 4 -3.30 -6.02 19.44
C ASP A 4 -2.83 -4.76 18.70
N LYS A 5 -3.14 -4.62 17.41
CA LYS A 5 -2.82 -3.44 16.59
C LYS A 5 -4.04 -2.52 16.51
N ASP A 6 -3.78 -1.22 16.48
CA ASP A 6 -4.80 -0.21 16.21
C ASP A 6 -5.10 -0.16 14.72
N TRP A 7 -5.81 -1.18 14.25
CA TRP A 7 -6.17 -1.34 12.86
C TRP A 7 -7.68 -1.48 12.71
N HIS A 8 -8.24 -0.63 11.87
CA HIS A 8 -9.63 -0.68 11.43
C HIS A 8 -9.76 -1.71 10.31
N VAL A 9 -9.94 -2.96 10.74
CA VAL A 9 -10.07 -4.11 9.85
C VAL A 9 -11.32 -4.04 8.98
N GLN A 10 -11.18 -4.43 7.72
CA GLN A 10 -12.27 -4.62 6.77
C GLN A 10 -12.54 -6.11 6.54
N ILE A 11 -13.64 -6.42 5.86
CA ILE A 11 -13.87 -7.78 5.37
C ILE A 11 -12.74 -8.13 4.40
N GLY A 12 -12.19 -9.34 4.51
CA GLY A 12 -11.14 -9.83 3.62
C GLY A 12 -11.60 -9.89 2.17
N ALA A 13 -10.64 -9.69 1.24
CA ALA A 13 -10.90 -9.65 -0.18
C ALA A 13 -11.41 -11.01 -0.66
N ALA A 14 -12.41 -10.98 -1.54
CA ALA A 14 -12.85 -12.17 -2.24
C ALA A 14 -11.72 -12.70 -3.15
N PRO A 15 -11.61 -14.02 -3.38
CA PRO A 15 -10.59 -14.57 -4.26
C PRO A 15 -10.57 -13.92 -5.65
N THR A 16 -11.74 -13.59 -6.20
CA THR A 16 -11.87 -12.92 -7.49
C THR A 16 -11.30 -11.50 -7.51
N GLU A 17 -11.31 -10.78 -6.39
CA GLU A 17 -10.70 -9.45 -6.28
C GLU A 17 -9.17 -9.55 -6.25
N LEU A 18 -8.64 -10.57 -5.55
CA LEU A 18 -7.20 -10.84 -5.52
C LEU A 18 -6.67 -11.31 -6.88
N ASP A 19 -7.43 -12.18 -7.57
CA ASP A 19 -7.10 -12.61 -8.93
C ASP A 19 -7.07 -11.43 -9.91
N ASP A 20 -8.05 -10.52 -9.81
CA ASP A 20 -8.11 -9.32 -10.64
C ASP A 20 -6.96 -8.35 -10.36
N LEU A 21 -6.63 -8.14 -9.09
CA LEU A 21 -5.47 -7.35 -8.66
C LEU A 21 -4.15 -7.93 -9.19
N MET A 22 -4.00 -9.24 -9.11
CA MET A 22 -2.83 -9.94 -9.66
C MET A 22 -2.74 -9.80 -11.18
N ALA A 23 -3.85 -9.95 -11.89
CA ALA A 23 -3.89 -9.74 -13.33
C ALA A 23 -3.52 -8.29 -13.71
N ALA A 24 -4.04 -7.30 -12.98
CA ALA A 24 -3.76 -5.88 -13.23
C ALA A 24 -2.30 -5.49 -12.96
N SER A 25 -1.64 -6.15 -12.00
CA SER A 25 -0.22 -5.93 -11.68
C SER A 25 0.76 -6.74 -12.54
N GLY A 26 0.26 -7.57 -13.47
CA GLY A 26 1.11 -8.50 -14.22
C GLY A 26 1.74 -9.59 -13.35
N ASN A 27 1.05 -10.00 -12.28
CA ASN A 27 1.47 -11.01 -11.30
C ASN A 27 2.76 -10.67 -10.54
N SER A 28 3.00 -9.39 -10.26
CA SER A 28 4.26 -8.94 -9.66
C SER A 28 4.15 -8.57 -8.17
N LEU A 29 2.95 -8.58 -7.58
CA LEU A 29 2.74 -8.13 -6.20
C LEU A 29 3.28 -9.11 -5.15
N PRO A 30 3.78 -8.63 -3.99
CA PRO A 30 4.27 -9.50 -2.92
C PRO A 30 3.18 -10.38 -2.28
N ASP A 31 3.53 -11.63 -1.97
CA ASP A 31 2.62 -12.61 -1.36
C ASP A 31 2.10 -12.17 0.03
N ASP A 32 2.92 -11.45 0.80
CA ASP A 32 2.54 -11.01 2.15
C ASP A 32 1.46 -9.92 2.12
N TYR A 33 1.44 -9.09 1.08
CA TYR A 33 0.36 -8.14 0.80
C TYR A 33 -0.94 -8.85 0.38
N LEU A 34 -0.86 -9.80 -0.55
CA LEU A 34 -2.05 -10.55 -1.00
C LEU A 34 -2.64 -11.37 0.15
N SER A 35 -1.78 -11.99 0.95
CA SER A 35 -2.18 -12.70 2.17
C SER A 35 -2.87 -11.76 3.15
N PHE A 36 -2.35 -10.54 3.31
CA PHE A 36 -3.00 -9.53 4.13
C PHE A 36 -4.39 -9.14 3.61
N LEU A 37 -4.51 -8.83 2.33
CA LEU A 37 -5.78 -8.42 1.73
C LEU A 37 -6.86 -9.51 1.86
N SER A 38 -6.48 -10.79 1.80
CA SER A 38 -7.41 -11.91 2.07
C SER A 38 -8.00 -11.91 3.48
N MET A 39 -7.35 -11.24 4.44
CA MET A 39 -7.81 -11.09 5.83
C MET A 39 -8.49 -9.74 6.07
N SER A 40 -8.01 -8.67 5.43
CA SER A 40 -8.54 -7.30 5.52
C SER A 40 -8.37 -6.60 4.18
N ASN A 41 -9.45 -6.43 3.42
CA ASN A 41 -9.39 -5.77 2.12
C ASN A 41 -9.28 -4.25 2.29
N GLY A 42 -8.06 -3.75 2.44
CA GLY A 42 -7.82 -2.38 2.89
C GLY A 42 -7.95 -2.25 4.41
N GLY A 43 -8.16 -1.02 4.86
CA GLY A 43 -8.30 -0.65 6.26
C GLY A 43 -7.43 0.55 6.60
N GLU A 44 -7.48 1.00 7.85
CA GLU A 44 -6.70 2.15 8.27
C GLU A 44 -6.16 2.02 9.69
N GLY A 45 -5.07 2.70 9.99
CA GLY A 45 -4.51 2.76 11.33
C GLY A 45 -3.27 3.64 11.43
N PRO A 46 -3.00 4.19 12.63
CA PRO A 46 -1.85 5.04 12.85
C PRO A 46 -0.53 4.26 12.76
N LEU A 47 0.48 4.87 12.14
CA LEU A 47 1.85 4.36 12.07
C LEU A 47 2.70 4.97 13.19
N SER A 48 3.70 4.23 13.65
CA SER A 48 4.66 4.67 14.67
C SER A 48 5.75 5.61 14.15
N ILE A 49 5.85 5.76 12.83
CA ILE A 49 6.78 6.64 12.13
C ILE A 49 6.03 7.40 11.02
N ASP A 50 6.64 8.44 10.48
CA ASP A 50 6.12 9.14 9.30
C ASP A 50 5.79 8.12 8.17
N PRO A 51 4.63 8.23 7.50
CA PRO A 51 3.70 9.37 7.48
C PRO A 51 2.61 9.37 8.58
N LEU A 52 2.84 8.68 9.70
CA LEU A 52 2.00 8.64 10.92
C LEU A 52 0.62 8.00 10.77
N ASN A 53 0.16 7.74 9.56
CA ASN A 53 -1.09 7.07 9.28
C ASN A 53 -0.98 6.24 8.00
N LEU A 54 -1.70 5.12 7.97
CA LEU A 54 -1.89 4.32 6.78
C LEU A 54 -3.38 4.15 6.56
N VAL A 55 -3.84 4.60 5.40
CA VAL A 55 -5.14 4.28 4.80
C VAL A 55 -4.83 3.39 3.62
N LEU A 56 -5.06 2.09 3.78
CA LEU A 56 -4.81 1.08 2.76
C LEU A 56 -6.07 0.93 1.88
N ASP A 57 -5.88 1.08 0.57
CA ASP A 57 -6.95 0.92 -0.40
C ASP A 57 -7.32 -0.56 -0.57
N ASP A 58 -8.57 -0.80 -0.98
CA ASP A 58 -9.02 -2.16 -1.30
C ASP A 58 -8.43 -2.67 -2.63
N ALA A 59 -8.42 -4.00 -2.79
CA ALA A 59 -7.85 -4.67 -3.95
C ALA A 59 -8.45 -4.20 -5.28
N ALA A 60 -9.76 -3.92 -5.31
CA ALA A 60 -10.45 -3.53 -6.54
C ALA A 60 -10.04 -2.11 -6.97
N PHE A 61 -9.93 -1.19 -6.01
CA PHE A 61 -9.46 0.16 -6.26
C PHE A 61 -8.00 0.18 -6.74
N VAL A 62 -7.12 -0.60 -6.09
CA VAL A 62 -5.72 -0.71 -6.53
C VAL A 62 -5.64 -1.30 -7.96
N ALA A 63 -6.44 -2.32 -8.28
CA ALA A 63 -6.51 -2.88 -9.62
C ALA A 63 -7.00 -1.87 -10.67
N GLU A 64 -8.03 -1.09 -10.33
CA GLU A 64 -8.56 -0.03 -11.19
C GLU A 64 -7.52 1.06 -11.45
N THR A 65 -6.84 1.57 -10.42
CA THR A 65 -5.86 2.64 -10.57
C THR A 65 -4.66 2.23 -11.43
N MET A 66 -4.22 0.97 -11.32
CA MET A 66 -3.20 0.38 -12.19
C MET A 66 -3.66 0.33 -13.66
N ARG A 67 -4.88 -0.19 -13.92
CA ARG A 67 -5.43 -0.28 -15.29
C ARG A 67 -5.65 1.08 -15.93
N ALA A 68 -6.13 2.04 -15.15
CA ALA A 68 -6.35 3.41 -15.58
C ALA A 68 -5.03 4.17 -15.79
N GLY A 69 -3.91 3.64 -15.30
CA GLY A 69 -2.61 4.32 -15.37
C GLY A 69 -2.57 5.61 -14.54
N THR A 70 -3.42 5.71 -13.51
CA THR A 70 -3.66 6.93 -12.72
C THR A 70 -2.36 7.56 -12.23
N PHE A 71 -1.46 6.73 -11.73
CA PHE A 71 -0.16 7.16 -11.21
C PHE A 71 0.98 6.93 -12.21
N ALA A 72 0.83 6.02 -13.17
CA ALA A 72 1.92 5.55 -14.02
C ALA A 72 2.57 6.67 -14.86
N THR A 73 1.83 7.73 -15.18
CA THR A 73 2.34 8.88 -15.95
C THR A 73 3.30 9.74 -15.13
N PHE A 74 3.02 9.91 -13.84
CA PHE A 74 3.78 10.79 -12.95
C PHE A 74 4.80 10.01 -12.09
N PHE A 75 4.49 8.76 -11.80
CA PHE A 75 5.21 7.88 -10.88
C PHE A 75 5.53 6.53 -11.54
N PRO A 76 6.31 6.51 -12.62
CA PRO A 76 6.61 5.28 -13.33
C PRO A 76 7.33 4.29 -12.40
N GLY A 77 6.84 3.05 -12.36
CA GLY A 77 7.38 1.99 -11.51
C GLY A 77 6.94 2.04 -10.06
N LEU A 78 6.00 2.90 -9.66
CA LEU A 78 5.34 2.81 -8.36
C LEU A 78 3.94 2.22 -8.50
N ILE A 79 3.60 1.29 -7.62
CA ILE A 79 2.23 0.77 -7.47
C ILE A 79 1.67 1.31 -6.17
N VAL A 80 0.79 2.31 -6.26
CA VAL A 80 0.14 2.93 -5.09
C VAL A 80 -0.88 1.97 -4.51
N ILE A 81 -0.81 1.79 -3.19
CA ILE A 81 -1.66 0.85 -2.42
C ILE A 81 -2.44 1.55 -1.30
N GLY A 82 -2.25 2.86 -1.15
CA GLY A 82 -2.88 3.63 -0.10
C GLY A 82 -2.27 5.01 0.07
N SER A 83 -2.60 5.64 1.18
CA SER A 83 -2.14 6.99 1.53
C SER A 83 -2.02 7.17 3.03
N ASN A 84 -1.59 8.35 3.48
CA ASN A 84 -1.72 8.77 4.87
C ASN A 84 -3.07 9.46 5.18
N GLY A 85 -3.93 9.65 4.17
CA GLY A 85 -5.17 10.43 4.26
C GLY A 85 -4.98 11.95 4.22
N ALA A 86 -3.77 12.44 4.01
CA ALA A 86 -3.39 13.86 4.09
C ALA A 86 -2.37 14.29 3.00
N GLY A 87 -2.42 13.68 1.81
CA GLY A 87 -1.64 14.11 0.64
C GLY A 87 -0.37 13.32 0.35
N GLU A 88 -0.03 12.33 1.17
CA GLU A 88 1.07 11.41 0.87
C GLU A 88 0.51 10.07 0.39
N ALA A 89 1.00 9.57 -0.74
CA ALA A 89 0.70 8.23 -1.22
C ALA A 89 1.72 7.24 -0.69
N ILE A 90 1.29 5.99 -0.52
CA ILE A 90 2.13 4.86 -0.08
C ILE A 90 2.10 3.82 -1.20
N ALA A 91 3.27 3.34 -1.61
CA ALA A 91 3.41 2.50 -2.80
C ALA A 91 4.50 1.44 -2.66
N PHE A 92 4.33 0.33 -3.38
CA PHE A 92 5.44 -0.56 -3.70
C PHE A 92 6.38 0.09 -4.72
N ASP A 93 7.69 -0.05 -4.49
CA ASP A 93 8.72 0.42 -5.40
C ASP A 93 9.13 -0.69 -6.38
N PHE A 94 8.65 -0.60 -7.62
CA PHE A 94 9.00 -1.46 -8.76
C PHE A 94 9.92 -0.76 -9.77
N ARG A 95 10.55 0.37 -9.42
CA ARG A 95 11.41 1.12 -10.36
C ARG A 95 12.59 0.32 -10.90
N ARG A 96 12.96 -0.78 -10.22
CA ARG A 96 14.02 -1.71 -10.61
C ARG A 96 13.51 -2.96 -11.36
N GLY A 97 12.22 -3.04 -11.65
CA GLY A 97 11.58 -4.18 -12.33
C GLY A 97 11.14 -5.31 -11.39
N GLU A 98 11.43 -5.19 -10.10
CA GLU A 98 11.00 -6.11 -9.03
C GLU A 98 10.63 -5.29 -7.79
N ALA A 99 9.86 -5.90 -6.86
CA ALA A 99 9.48 -5.25 -5.62
C ALA A 99 10.71 -4.94 -4.75
N ASN A 100 10.96 -3.67 -4.49
CA ASN A 100 12.12 -3.15 -3.75
C ASN A 100 11.67 -2.35 -2.53
N GLY A 101 10.77 -2.93 -1.74
CA GLY A 101 10.19 -2.32 -0.56
C GLY A 101 9.02 -1.39 -0.84
N ILE A 102 8.67 -0.61 0.18
CA ILE A 102 7.54 0.30 0.24
C ILE A 102 8.07 1.69 0.52
N VAL A 103 7.53 2.67 -0.19
CA VAL A 103 7.86 4.09 -0.07
C VAL A 103 6.60 4.89 0.23
N TYR A 104 6.80 6.10 0.76
CA TYR A 104 5.78 7.14 0.74
C TYR A 104 6.31 8.40 0.05
N PHE A 105 5.40 9.21 -0.51
CA PHE A 105 5.75 10.42 -1.22
C PHE A 105 4.58 11.39 -1.29
N ASP A 106 4.89 12.68 -1.36
CA ASP A 106 3.91 13.76 -1.54
C ASP A 106 3.38 13.76 -2.99
N VAL A 107 2.08 13.54 -3.18
CA VAL A 107 1.48 13.52 -4.53
C VAL A 107 1.31 14.90 -5.15
N THR A 108 1.48 15.96 -4.36
CA THR A 108 1.35 17.36 -4.77
C THR A 108 2.68 18.01 -5.14
N ASN A 109 3.80 17.35 -4.85
CA ASN A 109 5.12 17.87 -5.17
C ASN A 109 5.40 17.82 -6.68
N SER A 110 5.96 18.91 -7.23
CA SER A 110 6.32 19.01 -8.64
C SER A 110 7.57 18.23 -9.03
N ASP A 111 8.46 17.91 -8.07
CA ASP A 111 9.59 17.00 -8.28
C ASP A 111 9.52 15.82 -7.31
N LEU A 112 9.02 14.72 -7.83
CA LEU A 112 8.72 13.52 -7.07
C LEU A 112 9.98 12.76 -6.68
N SER A 113 11.06 12.90 -7.45
CA SER A 113 12.33 12.24 -7.15
C SER A 113 12.94 12.72 -5.84
N GLU A 114 12.63 13.96 -5.43
CA GLU A 114 13.07 14.55 -4.16
C GLU A 114 12.18 14.15 -2.97
N SER A 115 10.95 13.67 -3.21
CA SER A 115 9.96 13.39 -2.15
C SER A 115 9.84 11.93 -1.74
N ILE A 116 10.31 10.98 -2.57
CA ILE A 116 10.18 9.55 -2.28
C ILE A 116 11.05 9.16 -1.09
N GLN A 117 10.41 8.78 0.01
CA GLN A 117 11.07 8.30 1.22
C GLN A 117 10.81 6.80 1.42
N PRO A 118 11.83 6.01 1.82
CA PRO A 118 11.63 4.61 2.19
C PRO A 118 10.76 4.50 3.45
N LEU A 119 9.83 3.56 3.45
CA LEU A 119 8.93 3.30 4.57
C LEU A 119 9.19 1.94 5.22
N ALA A 120 9.28 0.87 4.41
CA ALA A 120 9.50 -0.49 4.88
C ALA A 120 10.13 -1.36 3.77
N ALA A 121 10.84 -2.43 4.12
CA ALA A 121 11.39 -3.36 3.13
C ALA A 121 10.38 -4.41 2.64
N SER A 122 9.26 -4.59 3.36
CA SER A 122 8.19 -5.53 3.00
C SER A 122 6.83 -5.05 3.52
N PHE A 123 5.74 -5.65 3.03
CA PHE A 123 4.41 -5.34 3.55
C PHE A 123 4.24 -5.81 5.00
N THR A 124 4.82 -6.96 5.34
CA THR A 124 4.88 -7.45 6.72
C THR A 124 5.55 -6.45 7.65
N GLU A 125 6.67 -5.84 7.23
CA GLU A 125 7.35 -4.82 8.00
C GLU A 125 6.52 -3.54 8.12
N LEU A 126 5.87 -3.08 7.03
CA LEU A 126 4.92 -1.97 7.09
C LEU A 126 3.85 -2.20 8.17
N MET A 127 3.23 -3.39 8.18
CA MET A 127 2.20 -3.71 9.17
C MET A 127 2.76 -3.85 10.61
N SER A 128 4.07 -4.06 10.76
CA SER A 128 4.71 -4.04 12.08
C SER A 128 4.77 -2.62 12.68
N LEU A 129 4.79 -1.58 11.81
CA LEU A 129 4.85 -0.17 12.19
C LEU A 129 3.52 0.39 12.67
N VAL A 130 2.38 -0.29 12.40
CA VAL A 130 1.07 0.12 12.92
C VAL A 130 1.11 0.12 14.46
N ASN A 131 0.58 1.16 15.08
CA ASN A 131 0.59 1.30 16.54
C ASN A 131 -0.20 0.17 17.21
N PRO A 132 0.12 -0.15 18.47
CA PRO A 132 -0.70 -1.06 19.26
C PRO A 132 -2.06 -0.42 19.58
N ARG A 133 -3.10 -1.24 19.75
CA ARG A 133 -4.38 -0.76 20.27
C ARG A 133 -4.19 -0.31 21.72
N GLU A 134 -4.60 0.91 22.05
CA GLU A 134 -4.60 1.37 23.45
C GLU A 134 -5.52 0.48 24.30
N ALA A 135 -5.07 0.12 25.50
CA ALA A 135 -5.75 -0.79 26.41
C ALA A 135 -6.86 -0.10 27.22
#